data_AF-A0A427XGZ0-F1
#
_entry.id   AF-A0A427XGZ0-F1
#
_cell.length_a   1.000
_cell.length_b   1.000
_cell.length_c   1.000
_cell.angle_alpha   90.00
_cell.angle_beta   90.00
_cell.angle_gamma   90.00
#
_symmetry.space_group_name_H-M   'P 1'
#
loop_
_entity.id
_entity.type
_entity.pdbx_description
1 polymer ?
#
loop_
_entity_poly.entity_id
_entity_poly.type
_entity_poly.pdbx_seq_one_letter_code
_entity_poly.pdbx_strand_id
1 'polypeptide(L)' 'MFGRLTRLAIDLVAVATILAGIKRSTGYAVYTGKVKDSSIRSFLDTYLGVGETVFSFMCGFAVSSSYFRRQLDD' A
#
# COMPACT_ATOMS: atom_id res chain seq x y z
N MET A 1 -7.68 -25.70 -4.28
CA MET A 1 -6.59 -25.02 -3.53
C MET A 1 -6.34 -23.57 -4.01
N PHE A 2 -6.62 -23.23 -5.27
CA PHE A 2 -6.34 -21.91 -5.87
C PHE A 2 -7.01 -20.70 -5.16
N GLY A 3 -8.22 -20.86 -4.63
CA GLY A 3 -8.95 -19.76 -3.98
C GLY A 3 -8.38 -19.27 -2.65
N ARG A 4 -7.53 -20.06 -1.98
CA ARG A 4 -6.86 -19.62 -0.73
C ARG A 4 -5.63 -18.77 -1.02
N LEU A 5 -4.86 -19.15 -2.04
CA LEU A 5 -3.67 -18.41 -2.47
C LEU A 5 -4.04 -17.02 -3.01
N THR A 6 -5.10 -16.92 -3.82
CA THR A 6 -5.57 -15.63 -4.33
C THR A 6 -6.05 -14.72 -3.20
N ARG A 7 -6.81 -15.24 -2.24
CA ARG A 7 -7.27 -14.45 -1.09
C ARG A 7 -6.10 -13.97 -0.23
N LEU A 8 -5.12 -14.83 0.05
CA LEU A 8 -3.91 -14.46 0.79
C LEU A 8 -3.09 -13.39 0.05
N ALA A 9 -2.97 -13.50 -1.27
CA ALA A 9 -2.31 -12.48 -2.08
C ALA A 9 -3.06 -11.13 -2.03
N ILE A 10 -4.39 -11.16 -2.07
CA ILE A 10 -5.22 -9.94 -1.92
C ILE A 10 -5.05 -9.34 -0.53
N ASP A 11 -5.10 -10.14 0.54
CA ASP A 11 -4.88 -9.69 1.92
C ASP A 11 -3.49 -9.06 2.09
N LEU A 12 -2.44 -9.69 1.54
CA LEU A 12 -1.08 -9.13 1.53
C LEU A 12 -1.04 -7.76 0.84
N VAL A 13 -1.59 -7.65 -0.37
CA VAL A 13 -1.63 -6.37 -1.08
C VAL A 13 -2.44 -5.32 -0.31
N ALA A 14 -3.56 -5.71 0.30
CA ALA A 14 -4.37 -4.81 1.12
C ALA A 14 -3.59 -4.28 2.32
N VAL A 15 -2.88 -5.15 3.04
CA VAL A 15 -2.02 -4.75 4.16
C VAL A 15 -0.92 -3.80 3.70
N ALA A 16 -0.23 -4.10 2.59
CA ALA A 16 0.79 -3.21 2.04
C ALA A 16 0.22 -1.83 1.65
N THR A 17 -0.98 -1.81 1.07
CA THR A 17 -1.68 -0.58 0.66
C THR A 17 -2.10 0.26 1.87
N ILE A 18 -2.55 -0.37 2.96
CA ILE A 18 -2.87 0.33 4.22
C ILE A 18 -1.60 0.95 4.81
N LEU A 19 -0.49 0.21 4.85
CA LEU A 19 0.80 0.72 5.33
C LEU A 19 1.30 1.91 4.49
N ALA A 20 1.12 1.84 3.17
CA ALA A 20 1.40 2.95 2.27
C ALA A 20 0.53 4.18 2.56
N GLY A 21 -0.77 3.98 2.84
CA GLY A 21 -1.68 5.04 3.25
C GLY A 21 -1.27 5.72 4.57
N ILE A 22 -0.85 4.94 5.57
CA ILE A 22 -0.31 5.47 6.84
C ILE A 22 0.92 6.33 6.57
N LYS A 23 1.86 5.85 5.74
CA LYS A 23 3.05 6.61 5.32
C LYS A 23 2.67 7.91 4.62
N ARG A 24 1.67 7.89 3.73
CA ARG A 24 1.21 9.10 3.01
C ARG A 24 0.51 10.10 3.92
N SER A 25 -0.28 9.63 4.89
CA SER A 25 -1.06 10.49 5.79
C SER A 25 -0.24 11.06 6.93
N THR A 26 0.69 10.28 7.49
CA THR A 26 1.44 10.65 8.70
C THR A 26 2.91 10.97 8.44
N GLY A 27 3.45 10.60 7.28
CA GLY A 27 4.87 10.69 6.97
C GLY A 27 5.74 9.56 7.55
N TYR A 28 5.19 8.66 8.37
CA TYR A 28 5.93 7.57 8.99
C TYR A 28 5.92 6.29 8.13
N ALA A 29 7.10 5.79 7.78
CA ALA A 29 7.27 4.54 7.04
C ALA A 29 7.63 3.37 7.99
N VAL A 30 7.35 2.14 7.55
CA VAL A 30 7.80 0.93 8.24
C VAL A 30 9.33 0.87 8.20
N TYR A 31 9.95 0.80 9.37
CA TYR A 31 11.40 0.80 9.48
C TYR A 31 11.99 -0.60 9.16
N THR A 32 12.32 -0.83 7.89
CA THR A 32 12.95 -2.07 7.41
C THR A 32 14.41 -2.22 7.84
N GLY A 33 15.05 -1.15 8.35
CA GLY A 33 16.44 -1.15 8.83
C GLY A 33 16.67 -1.94 10.14
N LYS A 34 15.62 -2.32 10.86
CA LYS A 34 15.71 -3.22 12.03
C LYS A 34 15.95 -4.69 11.63
N VAL A 35 15.74 -5.02 10.36
CA VAL A 35 15.93 -6.38 9.84
C VAL A 35 17.41 -6.56 9.48
N LYS A 36 18.11 -7.44 10.21
CA LYS A 36 19.53 -7.76 9.97
C LYS A 36 19.77 -8.46 8.65
N ASP A 37 18.78 -9.19 8.15
CA ASP A 37 18.89 -9.97 6.92
C ASP A 37 18.60 -9.11 5.68
N SER A 38 19.57 -9.05 4.77
CA SER A 38 19.49 -8.22 3.56
C SER A 38 18.41 -8.71 2.58
N SER A 39 18.16 -10.03 2.52
CA SER A 39 17.19 -10.61 1.61
C SER A 39 15.77 -10.31 2.08
N ILE A 40 15.51 -10.46 3.39
CA ILE A 40 14.23 -10.10 4.00
C ILE A 40 13.98 -8.60 3.88
N ARG A 41 15.01 -7.77 4.07
CA ARG A 41 14.89 -6.32 3.89
C ARG A 41 14.48 -5.96 2.46
N SER A 42 15.14 -6.54 1.45
CA SER A 42 14.81 -6.31 0.04
C SER A 42 13.39 -6.76 -0.31
N PHE A 43 12.97 -7.91 0.22
CA PHE A 43 11.60 -8.41 0.07
C PHE A 43 10.58 -7.45 0.68
N LEU A 44 10.82 -6.97 1.92
CA LEU A 44 9.94 -6.01 2.58
C LEU A 44 9.87 -4.68 1.84
N ASP A 45 10.99 -4.19 1.31
CA ASP A 45 11.06 -2.97 0.53
C ASP A 45 10.21 -3.09 -0.75
N THR A 46 10.37 -4.21 -1.46
CA THR A 46 9.56 -4.55 -2.64
C THR A 46 8.08 -4.66 -2.29
N TYR A 47 7.75 -5.37 -1.22
CA TYR A 47 6.38 -5.59 -0.77
C TYR A 47 5.68 -4.27 -0.38
N LEU A 48 6.37 -3.40 0.36
CA LEU A 48 5.86 -2.07 0.71
C LEU A 48 5.73 -1.17 -0.52
N GLY A 49 6.67 -1.27 -1.47
CA GLY A 49 6.62 -0.54 -2.75
C GLY A 49 5.43 -0.92 -3.63
N VAL A 50 5.04 -2.20 -3.63
CA VAL A 50 3.79 -2.65 -4.29
C VAL A 50 2.58 -1.96 -3.66
N GLY A 51 2.51 -1.89 -2.33
CA GLY A 51 1.46 -1.18 -1.62
C GLY A 51 1.37 0.31 -1.97
N GLU A 52 2.51 1.00 -2.09
CA GLU A 52 2.55 2.41 -2.50
C GLU A 52 2.06 2.63 -3.93
N THR A 53 2.38 1.72 -4.84
CA THR A 53 1.92 1.76 -6.24
C THR A 53 0.41 1.60 -6.30
N VAL A 54 -0.14 0.59 -5.62
CA VAL A 54 -1.59 0.33 -5.58
C VAL A 54 -2.32 1.50 -4.93
N PHE A 55 -1.81 2.02 -3.81
CA PHE A 55 -2.37 3.18 -3.13
C PHE A 55 -2.42 4.41 -4.05
N SER A 56 -1.32 4.69 -4.75
CA SER A 56 -1.24 5.81 -5.70
C SER A 56 -2.22 5.67 -6.86
N PHE A 57 -2.37 4.46 -7.40
CA PHE A 57 -3.36 4.16 -8.42
C PHE A 57 -4.79 4.43 -7.93
N MET A 58 -5.11 3.99 -6.70
CA MET A 58 -6.44 4.25 -6.11
C MET A 58 -6.68 5.74 -5.89
N CYS A 59 -5.68 6.50 -5.44
CA CYS A 59 -5.78 7.96 -5.33
C CYS A 59 -6.02 8.61 -6.70
N GLY A 60 -5.30 8.18 -7.75
CA GLY A 60 -5.50 8.67 -9.11
C GLY A 60 -6.90 8.34 -9.65
N PHE A 61 -7.40 7.14 -9.37
CA PHE A 61 -8.76 6.74 -9.70
C PHE A 61 -9.80 7.61 -8.98
N ALA A 62 -9.59 7.88 -7.68
CA ALA A 62 -10.47 8.77 -6.92
C ALA A 62 -10.50 10.18 -7.51
N VAL A 63 -9.35 10.76 -7.85
CA VAL A 63 -9.28 12.11 -8.45
C VAL A 63 -9.92 12.17 -9.84
N SER A 64 -9.78 11.10 -10.64
CA SER A 64 -10.32 11.04 -12.00
C SER A 64 -11.82 10.72 -12.06
N SER A 65 -12.38 10.18 -10.99
CA SER A 65 -13.75 9.66 -10.99
C SER A 65 -14.75 10.74 -10.61
N SER A 66 -15.82 10.86 -11.39
CA SER A 66 -16.94 11.78 -11.15
C SER A 66 -17.70 11.48 -9.85
N TYR A 67 -17.49 10.30 -9.25
CA TYR A 67 -18.09 9.90 -7.98
C TYR A 67 -17.41 10.51 -6.76
N PHE A 68 -16.16 10.97 -6.88
CA PHE A 68 -15.43 11.58 -5.78
C PHE A 68 -15.37 13.09 -6.00
N ARG A 69 -15.79 13.84 -4.97
CA ARG A 69 -15.63 15.29 -4.91
C ARG A 69 -14.72 15.65 -3.75
N ARG A 70 -13.93 16.69 -3.93
CA ARG A 70 -13.07 17.24 -2.87
C ARG A 70 -13.99 17.92 -1.85
N GLN A 71 -14.03 17.43 -0.61
CA GLN A 71 -14.83 18.00 0.49
C GLN A 71 -14.23 19.29 1.10
N LEU A 72 -13.49 20.09 0.31
CA LEU A 72 -12.87 21.35 0.78
C LEU A 72 -13.53 22.59 0.17
N ASP A 73 -14.71 22.44 -0.46
CA ASP A 73 -15.51 23.52 -1.04
C ASP A 73 -16.66 23.96 -0.11
N ASP A 74 -16.38 24.15 1.18
CA ASP A 74 -17.23 24.91 2.11
C ASP A 74 -16.44 26.09 2.70
#